data_AF-A0A6P0VF57-F1
#
_entry.id   AF-A0A6P0VF57-F1
#
_cell.length_a   1.000
_cell.length_b   1.000
_cell.length_c   1.000
_cell.angle_alpha   90.00
_cell.angle_beta   90.00
_cell.angle_gamma   90.00
#
_symmetry.space_group_name_H-M   'P 1'
#
loop_
_entity.id
_entity.type
_entity.pdbx_description
1 polymer ?
#
loop_
_entity_poly.entity_id
_entity_poly.type
_entity_poly.pdbx_seq_one_letter_code
_entity_poly.pdbx_strand_id
1 'polypeptide(L)'
;MTKTVAPLILIAGQNVNTQLTPNSNTDARATFDLNDTTYVNFYYQNYRLYWVTLVSIATTEVSLQQDVGNNIVTFCRGLTVLFSAQGPEQYQVFLDGKIIDEQKVYSIKGQSLGVFKRGQHIRHKLVD
;
A
#
# COMPACT_ATOMS: atom_id res chain seq x y z
N MET A 1 14.30 -26.15 25.15
CA MET A 1 14.40 -25.73 23.74
C MET A 1 14.00 -24.26 23.65
N THR A 2 14.97 -23.37 23.53
CA THR A 2 14.73 -21.93 23.32
C THR A 2 14.25 -21.73 21.89
N LYS A 3 12.99 -21.31 21.71
CA LYS A 3 12.52 -20.81 20.40
C LYS A 3 13.28 -19.53 20.10
N THR A 4 14.27 -19.60 19.22
CA THR A 4 14.86 -18.42 18.61
C THR A 4 13.79 -17.79 17.72
N VAL A 5 13.22 -16.68 18.17
CA VAL A 5 12.38 -15.84 17.31
C VAL A 5 13.32 -15.25 16.26
N ALA A 6 13.12 -15.60 14.99
CA ALA A 6 13.90 -15.03 13.91
C ALA A 6 13.78 -13.49 13.97
N PRO A 7 14.89 -12.74 13.80
CA PRO A 7 14.83 -11.28 13.79
C PRO A 7 13.89 -10.82 12.68
N LEU A 8 13.18 -9.72 12.94
CA LEU A 8 12.35 -9.06 11.93
C LEU A 8 13.28 -8.53 10.83
N ILE A 9 13.49 -9.32 9.77
CA ILE A 9 14.30 -8.90 8.63
C ILE A 9 13.51 -7.81 7.90
N LEU A 10 13.93 -6.56 8.05
CA LEU A 10 13.48 -5.46 7.19
C LEU A 10 14.11 -5.68 5.80
N ILE A 11 13.35 -6.25 4.87
CA ILE A 11 13.81 -6.44 3.49
C ILE A 11 13.78 -5.08 2.79
N ALA A 12 14.91 -4.67 2.18
CA ALA A 12 14.97 -3.46 1.37
C ALA A 12 13.93 -3.52 0.24
N GLY A 13 13.19 -2.42 0.01
CA GLY A 13 12.12 -2.34 -0.98
C GLY A 13 10.72 -2.76 -0.50
N GLN A 14 10.55 -3.04 0.80
CA GLN A 14 9.25 -3.36 1.40
C GLN A 14 8.31 -2.17 1.58
N ASN A 15 8.85 -0.95 1.53
CA ASN A 15 8.11 0.28 1.74
C ASN A 15 8.37 1.25 0.59
N VAL A 16 7.30 1.80 0.04
CA VAL A 16 7.32 2.81 -1.01
C VAL A 16 6.48 3.99 -0.56
N ASN A 17 7.13 5.14 -0.35
CA ASN A 17 6.44 6.42 -0.17
C ASN A 17 6.21 7.06 -1.55
N THR A 18 4.97 7.42 -1.85
CA THR A 18 4.59 8.02 -3.15
C THR A 18 3.90 9.34 -2.90
N GLN A 19 4.46 10.43 -3.43
CA GLN A 19 3.78 11.72 -3.45
C GLN A 19 2.58 11.65 -4.39
N LEU A 20 1.39 12.05 -3.93
CA LEU A 20 0.16 12.02 -4.73
C LEU A 20 -0.26 13.40 -5.24
N THR A 21 -0.17 14.40 -4.38
CA THR A 21 -0.42 15.83 -4.67
C THR A 21 0.61 16.65 -3.88
N PRO A 22 0.73 17.98 -4.03
CA PRO A 22 1.70 18.78 -3.26
C PRO A 22 1.63 18.57 -1.73
N ASN A 23 0.43 18.39 -1.17
CA ASN A 23 0.23 18.25 0.27
C ASN A 23 -0.12 16.82 0.71
N SER A 24 -0.10 15.82 -0.18
CA SER A 24 -0.49 14.45 0.17
C SER A 24 0.45 13.39 -0.40
N ASN A 25 0.54 12.28 0.33
CA ASN A 25 1.36 11.14 -0.03
C ASN A 25 0.76 9.84 0.52
N THR A 26 1.25 8.72 0.01
CA THR A 26 1.01 7.40 0.58
C THR A 26 2.30 6.76 1.06
N ASP A 27 2.16 5.86 2.02
CA ASP A 27 3.19 4.90 2.44
C ASP A 27 2.62 3.49 2.24
N ALA A 28 3.16 2.75 1.26
CA ALA A 28 2.72 1.41 0.91
C ALA A 28 3.75 0.39 1.41
N ARG A 29 3.34 -0.48 2.35
CA ARG A 29 4.21 -1.43 3.05
C ARG A 29 3.77 -2.88 2.84
N ALA A 30 4.56 -3.63 2.09
CA ALA A 30 4.39 -5.07 1.94
C ALA A 30 4.80 -5.81 3.23
N THR A 31 4.03 -6.83 3.59
CA THR A 31 4.28 -7.70 4.75
C THR A 31 5.12 -8.93 4.43
N PHE A 32 5.20 -9.30 3.14
CA PHE A 32 5.77 -10.56 2.65
C PHE A 32 5.16 -11.82 3.27
N ASP A 33 3.92 -11.74 3.74
CA ASP A 33 3.16 -12.92 4.12
C ASP A 33 2.73 -13.73 2.87
N LEU A 34 2.17 -14.92 3.09
CA LEU A 34 1.68 -15.78 2.00
C LEU A 34 0.49 -15.18 1.24
N ASN A 35 -0.13 -14.13 1.76
CA ASN A 35 -1.26 -13.46 1.13
C ASN A 35 -0.83 -12.22 0.34
N ASP A 36 0.48 -11.93 0.26
CA ASP A 36 1.02 -10.72 -0.33
C ASP A 36 0.35 -9.45 0.24
N THR A 37 0.07 -9.43 1.54
CA THR A 37 -0.62 -8.30 2.17
C THR A 37 0.23 -7.04 2.09
N THR A 38 -0.33 -5.97 1.55
CA THR A 38 0.26 -4.61 1.56
C THR A 38 -0.67 -3.66 2.29
N TYR A 39 -0.15 -3.02 3.33
CA TYR A 39 -0.81 -1.89 3.97
C TYR A 39 -0.56 -0.62 3.16
N VAL A 40 -1.58 0.20 2.98
CA VAL A 40 -1.45 1.51 2.32
C VAL A 40 -2.02 2.58 3.23
N ASN A 41 -1.15 3.48 3.65
CA ASN A 41 -1.46 4.59 4.54
C ASN A 41 -1.47 5.90 3.74
N PHE A 42 -2.51 6.71 3.91
CA PHE A 42 -2.68 7.99 3.22
C PHE A 42 -2.49 9.15 4.20
N TYR A 43 -1.59 10.07 3.86
CA TYR A 43 -1.20 11.17 4.72
C TYR A 43 -1.43 12.53 4.08
N TYR A 44 -1.65 13.52 4.95
CA TYR A 44 -1.33 14.91 4.66
C TYR A 44 0.07 15.24 5.16
N GLN A 45 0.90 15.76 4.25
CA GLN A 45 2.27 16.22 4.48
C GLN A 45 3.14 15.22 5.26
N ASN A 46 3.07 13.91 4.94
CA ASN A 46 3.79 12.84 5.61
C ASN A 46 3.57 12.74 7.13
N TYR A 47 2.56 13.42 7.68
CA TYR A 47 2.38 13.58 9.12
C TYR A 47 1.02 13.08 9.59
N ARG A 48 -0.07 13.65 9.05
CA ARG A 48 -1.42 13.34 9.52
C ARG A 48 -2.03 12.22 8.69
N LEU A 49 -2.24 11.06 9.31
CA LEU A 49 -2.89 9.91 8.72
C LEU A 49 -4.40 10.15 8.57
N TYR A 50 -4.95 9.93 7.39
CA TYR A 50 -6.38 10.09 7.10
C TYR A 50 -7.08 8.78 6.74
N TRP A 51 -6.39 7.88 6.05
CA TRP A 51 -6.97 6.60 5.66
C TRP A 51 -5.91 5.50 5.71
N VAL A 52 -6.32 4.35 6.21
CA VAL A 52 -5.55 3.11 6.20
C VAL A 52 -6.38 2.07 5.48
N THR A 53 -5.75 1.38 4.55
CA THR A 53 -6.34 0.23 3.89
C THR A 53 -5.30 -0.86 3.69
N LEU A 54 -5.75 -2.03 3.25
CA LEU A 54 -4.88 -3.11 2.84
C LEU A 54 -5.41 -3.73 1.56
N VAL A 55 -4.49 -4.25 0.76
CA VAL A 55 -4.80 -5.14 -0.36
C VAL A 55 -3.97 -6.41 -0.25
N SER A 56 -4.46 -7.49 -0.82
CA SER A 56 -3.84 -8.81 -0.78
C SER A 56 -4.35 -9.66 -1.95
N ILE A 57 -3.87 -10.89 -2.06
CA ILE A 57 -4.43 -11.86 -3.03
C ILE A 57 -5.92 -12.18 -2.77
N ALA A 58 -6.40 -11.99 -1.54
CA ALA A 58 -7.79 -12.25 -1.15
C ALA A 58 -8.67 -10.99 -1.19
N THR A 59 -8.05 -9.81 -1.18
CA THR A 59 -8.73 -8.51 -1.24
C THR A 59 -7.98 -7.64 -2.22
N THR A 60 -8.32 -7.81 -3.50
CA THR A 60 -7.56 -7.20 -4.59
C THR A 60 -7.94 -5.75 -4.84
N GLU A 61 -9.04 -5.28 -4.27
CA GLU A 61 -9.54 -3.93 -4.47
C GLU A 61 -10.21 -3.43 -3.20
N VAL A 62 -9.86 -2.21 -2.76
CA VAL A 62 -10.55 -1.53 -1.67
C VAL A 62 -10.79 -0.08 -2.02
N SER A 63 -12.05 0.35 -1.93
CA SER A 63 -12.47 1.73 -2.14
C SER A 63 -12.77 2.44 -0.83
N LEU A 64 -12.37 3.71 -0.76
CA LEU A 64 -12.73 4.63 0.30
C LEU A 64 -14.23 4.95 0.24
N GLN A 65 -14.94 4.69 1.34
CA GLN A 65 -16.41 4.73 1.38
C GLN A 65 -17.00 6.13 1.61
N GLN A 66 -16.20 7.08 2.07
CA GLN A 66 -16.60 8.46 2.35
C GLN A 66 -15.41 9.40 2.22
N ASP A 67 -15.64 10.68 1.95
CA ASP A 67 -14.58 11.68 1.91
C ASP A 67 -13.87 11.76 3.28
N VAL A 68 -12.54 11.80 3.27
CA VAL A 68 -11.72 12.00 4.48
C VAL A 68 -10.63 13.02 4.23
N GLY A 69 -10.37 13.89 5.21
CA GLY A 69 -9.38 14.95 5.05
C GLY A 69 -9.63 16.18 5.91
N ASN A 70 -9.15 17.31 5.42
CA ASN A 70 -9.38 18.66 5.96
C ASN A 70 -9.65 19.65 4.81
N ASN A 71 -9.68 20.94 5.14
CA ASN A 71 -9.91 22.02 4.17
C ASN A 71 -8.80 22.21 3.12
N ILE A 72 -7.66 21.53 3.28
CA ILE A 72 -6.52 21.61 2.36
C ILE A 72 -6.53 20.36 1.47
N VAL A 73 -6.43 19.17 2.07
CA VAL A 73 -6.44 17.88 1.38
C VAL A 73 -7.66 17.08 1.76
N THR A 74 -8.42 16.65 0.77
CA THR A 74 -9.52 15.69 0.89
C THR A 74 -9.30 14.52 -0.06
N PHE A 75 -9.20 13.30 0.49
CA PHE A 75 -9.29 12.05 -0.27
C PHE A 75 -10.77 11.77 -0.49
N CYS A 76 -11.20 11.72 -1.75
CA CYS A 76 -12.62 11.61 -2.08
C CYS A 76 -13.10 10.17 -2.04
N ARG A 77 -14.37 9.96 -1.67
CA ARG A 77 -15.09 8.71 -1.80
C ARG A 77 -14.91 8.13 -3.21
N GLY A 78 -14.67 6.82 -3.26
CA GLY A 78 -14.37 6.11 -4.49
C GLY A 78 -12.90 6.16 -4.91
N LEU A 79 -12.02 6.76 -4.10
CA LEU A 79 -10.58 6.52 -4.20
C LEU A 79 -10.31 5.04 -3.92
N THR A 80 -9.64 4.35 -4.84
CA THR A 80 -9.53 2.89 -4.85
C THR A 80 -8.07 2.46 -4.91
N VAL A 81 -7.68 1.56 -4.01
CA VAL A 81 -6.39 0.87 -4.05
C VAL A 81 -6.59 -0.49 -4.69
N LEU A 82 -5.76 -0.81 -5.69
CA LEU A 82 -5.83 -2.07 -6.44
C LEU A 82 -4.54 -2.87 -6.31
N PHE A 83 -4.68 -4.17 -6.08
CA PHE A 83 -3.63 -5.17 -6.21
C PHE A 83 -3.66 -5.78 -7.61
N SER A 84 -2.50 -5.86 -8.24
CA SER A 84 -2.32 -6.55 -9.52
C SER A 84 -1.18 -7.55 -9.40
N ALA A 85 -1.49 -8.84 -9.59
CA ALA A 85 -0.44 -9.84 -9.77
C ALA A 85 0.34 -9.53 -11.06
N GLN A 86 1.67 -9.63 -11.00
CA GLN A 86 2.58 -9.37 -12.14
C GLN A 86 3.42 -10.64 -12.44
N GLY A 87 2.88 -11.81 -12.09
CA GLY A 87 3.55 -13.10 -12.21
C GLY A 87 3.81 -13.77 -10.85
N PRO A 88 4.60 -14.84 -10.83
CA PRO A 88 4.85 -15.64 -9.62
C PRO A 88 5.78 -14.96 -8.62
N GLU A 89 6.59 -13.99 -9.04
CA GLU A 89 7.63 -13.38 -8.20
C GLU A 89 7.22 -12.03 -7.61
N GLN A 90 6.28 -11.33 -8.24
CA GLN A 90 5.95 -9.96 -7.88
C GLN A 90 4.49 -9.58 -8.15
N TYR A 91 4.07 -8.51 -7.50
CA TYR A 91 2.80 -7.84 -7.70
C TYR A 91 3.01 -6.33 -7.63
N GLN A 92 2.01 -5.58 -8.08
CA GLN A 92 2.01 -4.12 -8.08
C GLN A 92 0.74 -3.61 -7.39
N VAL A 93 0.88 -2.49 -6.69
CA VAL A 93 -0.26 -1.78 -6.09
C VAL A 93 -0.48 -0.49 -6.84
N PHE A 94 -1.73 -0.21 -7.17
CA PHE A 94 -2.17 0.98 -7.90
C PHE A 94 -3.18 1.80 -7.10
N LEU A 95 -3.32 3.07 -7.48
CA LEU A 95 -4.30 4.01 -6.98
C LEU A 95 -5.08 4.64 -8.14
N ASP A 96 -6.40 4.63 -8.00
CA ASP A 96 -7.34 5.33 -8.87
C ASP A 96 -8.26 6.22 -8.04
N GLY A 97 -8.75 7.32 -8.61
CA GLY A 97 -9.83 8.12 -8.03
C GLY A 97 -9.50 9.61 -7.98
N LYS A 98 -9.97 10.29 -6.94
CA LYS A 98 -9.87 11.76 -6.85
C LYS A 98 -9.33 12.20 -5.49
N ILE A 99 -8.49 13.23 -5.55
CA ILE A 99 -8.01 13.98 -4.38
C ILE A 99 -8.25 15.45 -4.66
N ILE A 100 -8.78 16.17 -3.68
CA ILE A 100 -8.83 17.63 -3.70
C ILE A 100 -7.68 18.13 -2.85
N ASP A 101 -6.83 19.00 -3.41
CA ASP A 101 -5.71 19.63 -2.71
C ASP A 101 -5.72 21.13 -3.01
N GLU A 102 -5.85 21.97 -1.99
CA GLU A 102 -5.97 23.43 -2.10
C GLU A 102 -7.05 23.85 -3.13
N GLN A 103 -8.23 23.23 -3.02
CA GLN A 103 -9.38 23.44 -3.92
C GLN A 103 -9.18 22.96 -5.37
N LYS A 104 -7.99 22.45 -5.73
CA LYS A 104 -7.73 21.85 -7.03
C LYS A 104 -8.05 20.35 -7.01
N VAL A 105 -8.75 19.88 -8.03
CA VAL A 105 -9.06 18.45 -8.20
C VAL A 105 -7.92 17.76 -8.95
N TYR A 106 -7.39 16.70 -8.36
CA TYR A 106 -6.44 15.77 -8.94
C TYR A 106 -7.17 14.46 -9.25
N SER A 107 -7.28 14.12 -10.53
CA SER A 107 -7.81 12.82 -10.96
C SER A 107 -6.65 11.85 -11.17
N ILE A 108 -6.57 10.85 -10.32
CA ILE A 108 -5.52 9.82 -10.32
C ILE A 108 -6.05 8.61 -11.09
N LYS A 109 -5.22 8.08 -11.99
CA LYS A 109 -5.52 6.86 -12.73
C LYS A 109 -4.24 6.07 -12.99
N GLY A 110 -4.20 4.83 -12.53
CA GLY A 110 -3.09 3.90 -12.67
C GLY A 110 -1.83 4.32 -11.92
N GLN A 111 -1.94 5.16 -10.88
CA GLN A 111 -0.75 5.61 -10.15
C GLN A 111 -0.16 4.42 -9.39
N SER A 112 1.07 4.03 -9.74
CA SER A 112 1.80 2.99 -9.02
C SER A 112 2.13 3.48 -7.61
N LEU A 113 1.76 2.68 -6.60
CA LEU A 113 2.16 2.84 -5.20
C LEU A 113 3.35 1.94 -4.83
N GLY A 114 3.81 1.10 -5.76
CA GLY A 114 4.98 0.24 -5.58
C GLY A 114 4.85 -1.10 -6.29
N VAL A 115 6.01 -1.68 -6.64
CA VAL A 115 6.14 -3.06 -7.08
C VAL A 115 6.80 -3.84 -5.95
N PHE A 116 6.18 -4.93 -5.52
CA PHE A 116 6.59 -5.70 -4.36
C PHE A 116 6.87 -7.14 -4.75
N LYS A 117 7.88 -7.74 -4.12
CA LYS A 117 8.12 -9.17 -4.24
C LYS A 117 7.03 -9.91 -3.48
N ARG A 118 6.57 -11.02 -4.05
CA ARG A 118 5.66 -11.93 -3.36
C ARG A 118 6.33 -12.54 -2.14
N GLY A 119 5.53 -12.85 -1.12
CA GLY A 119 5.96 -13.65 0.01
C GLY A 119 6.50 -14.99 -0.51
N GLN A 120 7.82 -15.15 -0.49
CA GLN A 120 8.42 -16.44 -0.80
C GLN A 120 7.98 -17.41 0.30
N HIS A 121 7.46 -18.58 -0.08
CA HIS A 121 7.49 -19.69 0.86
C HIS A 121 8.92 -19.79 1.38
N ILE A 122 9.15 -19.53 2.67
CA ILE A 122 10.25 -20.21 3.35
C ILE A 122 9.81 -21.68 3.38
N ARG A 123 9.94 -22.36 2.24
CA ARG A 123 10.08 -23.80 2.24
C ARG A 123 11.36 -23.99 3.02
N HIS A 124 11.24 -24.27 4.31
CA HIS A 124 12.29 -24.95 5.02
C HIS A 124 12.62 -26.16 4.15
N LYS A 125 13.69 -26.08 3.35
CA LYS A 125 14.45 -27.27 3.06
C LYS A 125 14.94 -27.69 4.44
N LEU A 126 14.18 -28.59 5.07
CA LEU A 126 14.77 -29.52 6.00
C LEU A 126 15.89 -30.16 5.19
N VAL A 127 17.11 -29.75 5.51
CA VAL A 127 18.30 -30.46 5.04
C VAL A 127 18.30 -31.71 5.90
N ASP A 128 18.05 -32.85 5.27
CA ASP A 128 18.21 -34.17 5.89
C ASP A 128 19.65 -34.36 6.39
#